data_AF-A0A067H1A7-F1
#
_entry.id   AF-A0A067H1A7-F1
#
_cell.length_a   1.000
_cell.length_b   1.000
_cell.length_c   1.000
_cell.angle_alpha   90.00
_cell.angle_beta   90.00
_cell.angle_gamma   90.00
#
_symmetry.space_group_name_H-M   'P 1'
#
loop_
_entity.id
_entity.type
_entity.pdbx_description
1 polymer ?
#
loop_
_entity_poly.entity_id
_entity_poly.type
_entity_poly.pdbx_seq_one_letter_code
_entity_poly.pdbx_strand_id
1 'polypeptide(L)' 'VVPRSLVPIIQGEDGACLKQIRQISDAKITITDPKPGATETVIIISGTPEQTHAAQSLIQAFVMSETETT' A
#
# COMPACT_ATOMS: atom_id res chain seq x y z
N VAL A 1 -3.31 -8.70 2.49
CA VAL A 1 -4.52 -7.86 2.71
C VAL A 1 -4.15 -6.76 3.68
N VAL A 2 -4.74 -5.57 3.55
CA VAL A 2 -4.49 -4.45 4.47
C VAL A 2 -5.80 -3.88 4.99
N PRO A 3 -5.88 -3.47 6.26
CA PRO A 3 -7.04 -2.76 6.79
C PRO A 3 -7.42 -1.55 5.93
N ARG A 4 -8.71 -1.37 5.67
CA ARG A 4 -9.21 -0.22 4.89
C ARG A 4 -8.86 1.13 5.54
N SER A 5 -8.69 1.15 6.86
CA SER A 5 -8.25 2.33 7.61
C SER A 5 -6.85 2.81 7.23
N LEU A 6 -6.00 1.92 6.73
CA LEU A 6 -4.63 2.22 6.33
C LEU A 6 -4.51 2.55 4.83
N VAL A 7 -5.56 2.34 4.03
CA VAL A 7 -5.59 2.73 2.62
C VAL A 7 -5.30 4.21 2.40
N PRO A 8 -5.96 5.15 3.10
CA PRO A 8 -5.66 6.58 2.94
C PRO A 8 -4.21 6.91 3.34
N ILE A 9 -3.64 6.17 4.28
CA ILE A 9 -2.24 6.33 4.72
C ILE A 9 -1.26 5.85 3.64
N ILE A 10 -1.54 4.68 3.03
CA ILE A 10 -0.75 4.12 1.93
C ILE A 10 -0.88 4.99 0.67
N GLN A 11 -2.07 5.54 0.39
CA GLN A 11 -2.20 6.60 -0.61
C GLN A 11 -1.36 7.82 -0.22
N GLY A 12 -1.41 8.21 1.04
CA GLY A 12 -0.79 9.43 1.57
C GLY A 12 -1.61 10.67 1.18
N GLU A 13 -1.28 11.79 1.79
CA GLU A 13 -1.83 13.09 1.42
C GLU A 13 -1.55 13.34 -0.07
N ASP A 14 -2.60 13.57 -0.85
CA ASP A 14 -2.56 13.73 -2.33
C ASP A 14 -2.01 12.54 -3.13
N GLY A 15 -1.93 11.33 -2.55
CA GLY A 15 -1.38 10.18 -3.27
C GLY A 15 0.16 10.13 -3.31
N ALA A 16 0.84 10.97 -2.53
CA ALA A 16 2.30 11.10 -2.55
C ALA A 16 3.02 9.82 -2.10
N CYS A 17 2.54 9.16 -1.04
CA CYS A 17 3.13 7.94 -0.51
C CYS A 17 3.09 6.82 -1.55
N LEU A 18 1.91 6.53 -2.10
CA LEU A 18 1.75 5.51 -3.14
C LEU A 18 2.62 5.82 -4.37
N LYS A 19 2.74 7.10 -4.74
CA LYS A 19 3.60 7.54 -5.84
C LYS A 19 5.07 7.28 -5.55
N GLN A 20 5.55 7.56 -4.33
CA GLN A 20 6.91 7.22 -3.92
C GLN A 20 7.15 5.73 -3.94
N ILE A 21 6.23 4.92 -3.39
CA ILE A 21 6.37 3.46 -3.40
C ILE A 21 6.48 2.96 -4.84
N ARG A 22 5.60 3.40 -5.74
CA ARG A 22 5.67 3.05 -7.17
C ARG A 22 6.98 3.51 -7.82
N GLN A 23 7.48 4.69 -7.48
CA GLN A 23 8.71 5.23 -8.07
C GLN A 23 9.97 4.51 -7.54
N ILE A 24 10.00 4.12 -6.28
CA ILE A 24 11.13 3.43 -5.64
C ILE A 24 11.14 1.94 -6.04
N SER A 25 9.97 1.30 -5.98
CA SER A 25 9.84 -0.12 -6.29
C SER A 25 9.77 -0.42 -7.79
N ASP A 26 9.47 0.59 -8.61
CA ASP A 26 9.16 0.44 -10.04
C ASP A 26 8.00 -0.55 -10.32
N ALA A 27 7.24 -0.91 -9.28
CA ALA A 27 6.15 -1.87 -9.35
C ALA A 27 4.82 -1.19 -9.67
N LYS A 28 3.97 -1.89 -10.41
CA LYS A 28 2.59 -1.47 -10.66
C LYS A 28 1.71 -1.87 -9.47
N ILE A 29 1.27 -0.88 -8.70
CA ILE A 29 0.46 -1.08 -7.49
C ILE A 29 -0.99 -0.66 -7.78
N THR A 30 -1.95 -1.54 -7.57
CA THR A 30 -3.38 -1.28 -7.76
C THR A 30 -4.13 -1.61 -6.47
N ILE A 31 -4.81 -0.63 -5.91
CA ILE A 31 -5.66 -0.84 -4.73
C ILE A 31 -7.06 -1.16 -5.24
N THR A 32 -7.57 -2.34 -4.93
CA THR A 32 -8.96 -2.69 -5.27
C THR A 32 -9.93 -2.10 -4.28
N ASP A 33 -11.16 -1.81 -4.74
CA ASP A 33 -12.22 -1.38 -3.84
C ASP A 33 -12.66 -2.57 -2.96
N PRO A 34 -12.65 -2.41 -1.62
CA PRO A 34 -13.13 -3.46 -0.74
C PRO A 34 -14.63 -3.66 -0.95
N LYS A 35 -15.08 -4.93 -0.96
CA LYS A 35 -16.52 -5.24 -1.07
C LYS A 35 -17.31 -4.52 0.05
N PRO A 36 -18.57 -4.11 -0.19
CA PRO A 36 -19.39 -3.50 0.85
C PRO A 36 -19.49 -4.44 2.06
N GLY A 37 -19.00 -3.97 3.22
CA GLY A 37 -18.90 -4.74 4.47
C GLY A 37 -17.51 -5.31 4.78
N ALA A 38 -16.53 -5.21 3.87
CA ALA A 38 -15.17 -5.66 4.12
C ALA A 38 -14.40 -4.67 5.01
N THR A 39 -13.72 -5.19 6.02
CA THR A 39 -12.82 -4.43 6.91
C THR A 39 -11.42 -4.25 6.32
N GLU A 40 -11.10 -5.01 5.27
CA GLU A 40 -9.80 -5.07 4.63
C GLU A 40 -9.93 -4.86 3.12
N THR A 41 -8.87 -4.33 2.51
CA THR A 41 -8.71 -4.27 1.08
C THR A 41 -7.52 -5.11 0.60
N VAL A 42 -7.55 -5.47 -0.67
CA VAL A 42 -6.46 -6.14 -1.37
C VAL A 42 -5.68 -5.10 -2.16
N ILE A 43 -4.36 -5.13 -2.03
CA ILE A 43 -3.45 -4.39 -2.89
C ILE A 43 -2.81 -5.39 -3.84
N ILE A 44 -2.99 -5.15 -5.14
CA ILE A 44 -2.41 -5.95 -6.21
C ILE A 44 -1.11 -5.26 -6.64
N ILE A 45 0.00 -5.96 -6.47
CA ILE A 45 1.32 -5.50 -6.92
C ILE A 45 1.70 -6.35 -8.12
N SER A 46 2.10 -5.71 -9.22
CA SER A 46 2.50 -6.38 -10.46
C SER A 46 3.85 -5.84 -10.92
N GLY A 47 4.75 -6.73 -11.31
CA GLY A 47 6.12 -6.41 -11.66
C GLY A 47 7.01 -7.65 -11.54
N THR A 48 8.32 -7.43 -11.51
CA THR A 48 9.30 -8.47 -11.20
C THR A 48 9.24 -8.85 -9.71
N PRO A 49 9.79 -10.02 -9.32
CA PRO A 49 9.88 -10.41 -7.91
C PRO A 49 10.58 -9.34 -7.05
N GLU A 50 11.63 -8.72 -7.55
CA GLU A 50 12.37 -7.65 -6.86
C GLU A 50 11.50 -6.40 -6.67
N GLN A 51 10.80 -5.96 -7.73
CA GLN A 51 9.90 -4.81 -7.69
C GLN A 51 8.75 -5.06 -6.70
N THR A 52 8.12 -6.23 -6.78
CA THR A 52 7.01 -6.60 -5.88
C THR A 52 7.45 -6.67 -4.43
N HIS A 53 8.63 -7.24 -4.16
CA HIS A 53 9.19 -7.33 -2.83
C HIS A 53 9.53 -5.94 -2.25
N ALA A 54 10.14 -5.07 -3.07
CA ALA A 54 10.43 -3.69 -2.68
C ALA A 54 9.14 -2.91 -2.36
N ALA A 55 8.12 -3.00 -3.21
CA ALA A 55 6.83 -2.37 -2.99
C ALA A 55 6.15 -2.88 -1.70
N GLN A 56 6.15 -4.19 -1.48
CA GLN A 56 5.55 -4.78 -0.28
C GLN A 56 6.28 -4.32 0.99
N SER A 57 7.61 -4.29 0.97
CA SER A 57 8.42 -3.87 2.11
C SER A 57 8.18 -2.40 2.47
N LEU A 58 8.09 -1.52 1.45
CA LEU A 58 7.75 -0.11 1.65
C LEU A 58 6.33 0.06 2.20
N ILE A 59 5.32 -0.62 1.63
CA ILE A 59 3.95 -0.56 2.14
C ILE A 59 3.90 -1.01 3.61
N GLN A 60 4.58 -2.11 3.95
CA GLN A 60 4.67 -2.58 5.34
C GLN A 60 5.34 -1.54 6.24
N ALA A 61 6.45 -0.93 5.82
CA ALA A 61 7.14 0.08 6.61
C ALA A 61 6.23 1.30 6.91
N PHE A 62 5.48 1.78 5.91
CA PHE A 62 4.52 2.88 6.10
C PHE A 62 3.38 2.48 7.03
N VAL A 63 2.81 1.29 6.85
CA VAL A 63 1.75 0.76 7.73
C VAL A 63 2.24 0.66 9.17
N MET A 64 3.43 0.10 9.39
CA MET A 64 4.01 -0.08 10.72
C MET A 64 4.28 1.27 11.39
N SER A 65 4.80 2.26 10.64
CA SER A 65 5.10 3.58 11.17
C SER A 65 3.85 4.32 11.70
N GLU A 66 2.67 4.02 11.16
CA GLU A 66 1.43 4.70 11.55
C GLU A 66 0.66 3.93 12.63
N THR A 67 0.86 2.60 12.73
CA THR A 67 0.30 1.79 13.81
C THR A 67 0.93 2.07 15.19
N GLU A 68 2.04 2.80 15.27
CA GLU A 68 2.71 3.15 16.54
C GLU A 68 2.15 4.43 17.20
N THR A 69 1.19 5.12 16.56
CA THR A 69 0.64 6.40 17.06
C THR A 69 -0.72 6.29 17.77
N THR A 70 -1.17 5.08 18.14
CA THR A 70 -2.43 4.90 18.92
C THR A 70 -2.17 4.49 20.35
#